data_AF-A0A662W4R0-F1
#
_entry.id   AF-A0A662W4R0-F1
#
_cell.length_a   1.000
_cell.length_b   1.000
_cell.length_c   1.000
_cell.angle_alpha   90.00
_cell.angle_beta   90.00
_cell.angle_gamma   90.00
#
_symmetry.space_group_name_H-M   'P 1'
#
loop_
_entity.id
_entity.type
_entity.pdbx_description
1 polymer ?
#
loop_
_entity_poly.entity_id
_entity_poly.type
_entity_poly.pdbx_seq_one_letter_code
_entity_poly.pdbx_strand_id
1 'polypeptide(L)'
;MFSITFLATLPELYLYPWYLIKIKPSGEAEIEKIVSEVSQLNDTYEKLEKIVKWEVEDFLYVYKVAPDYPLDILPNLTSKLFNKSYWRHGVYISNTNPKYRIRAVNSLFSNDPYWIAYYKVGGCGELAHLFVEVCNRAGIEARVVGTRGEDHFWAEVKIDGEWKHADPTVYYWSVRGNEQQKSYYSGKWFDNPKGYEESGNIGWFSKIGISRVIVTDRAGNEVEDVTVKYTDVGTVNVTSKATISRVIILTWKGEHQTIAGVIKDVNSNALEIKLGGKNYTLIVEQDTIPWLIVKRDSKNVTVLEGRYINLEFEPQSFAPTDILIFISVVTLSIIGGIVVVSGIRVVYASIKKKERQ
;
A
#
# COMPACT_ATOMS: atom_id res chain seq x y z
N MET A 1 -2.30 35.91 7.26
CA MET A 1 -1.21 35.18 6.57
C MET A 1 -1.00 33.76 7.11
N PHE A 2 -1.08 33.52 8.43
CA PHE A 2 -1.01 32.18 9.03
C PHE A 2 -2.07 31.17 8.51
N SER A 3 -3.28 31.63 8.17
CA SER A 3 -4.39 30.75 7.77
C SER A 3 -4.24 30.11 6.38
N ILE A 4 -3.54 30.76 5.44
CA ILE A 4 -3.36 30.25 4.07
C ILE A 4 -2.24 29.19 4.04
N THR A 5 -1.18 29.39 4.82
CA THR A 5 -0.07 28.44 4.93
C THR A 5 -0.50 27.14 5.64
N PHE A 6 -1.38 27.23 6.65
CA PHE A 6 -1.90 26.05 7.37
C PHE A 6 -2.82 25.17 6.49
N LEU A 7 -3.67 25.78 5.65
CA LEU A 7 -4.49 25.05 4.69
C LEU A 7 -3.66 24.33 3.60
N ALA A 8 -2.51 24.88 3.23
CA ALA A 8 -1.60 24.26 2.26
C ALA A 8 -0.82 23.05 2.81
N THR A 9 -0.76 22.89 4.14
CA THR A 9 -0.06 21.77 4.81
C THR A 9 -0.93 20.55 5.06
N LEU A 10 -2.24 20.72 5.14
CA LEU A 10 -3.20 19.65 5.45
C LEU A 10 -4.37 19.73 4.46
N PRO A 11 -4.19 19.28 3.21
CA PRO A 11 -5.27 19.25 2.23
C PRO A 11 -6.54 18.56 2.71
N GLU A 12 -6.40 17.59 3.62
CA GLU A 12 -7.51 16.90 4.25
C GLU A 12 -8.54 17.85 4.88
N LEU A 13 -8.14 19.03 5.38
CA LEU A 13 -9.07 20.00 5.99
C LEU A 13 -10.09 20.56 5.00
N TYR A 14 -9.73 20.71 3.73
CA TYR A 14 -10.66 21.19 2.70
C TYR A 14 -11.16 20.07 1.77
N LEU A 15 -10.36 19.01 1.60
CA LEU A 15 -10.78 17.83 0.84
C LEU A 15 -11.83 17.02 1.58
N TYR A 16 -11.82 16.97 2.92
CA TYR A 16 -12.81 16.20 3.68
C TYR A 16 -14.24 16.76 3.58
N PRO A 17 -14.49 18.08 3.73
CA PRO A 17 -15.81 18.64 3.43
C PRO A 17 -16.24 18.38 1.98
N TRP A 18 -15.33 18.57 1.02
CA TRP A 18 -15.60 18.30 -0.39
C TRP A 18 -15.94 16.82 -0.65
N TYR A 19 -15.25 15.93 0.08
CA TYR A 19 -15.50 14.50 0.03
C TYR A 19 -16.92 14.18 0.49
N LEU A 20 -17.36 14.71 1.63
CA LEU A 20 -18.69 14.45 2.16
C LEU A 20 -19.81 14.99 1.27
N ILE A 21 -19.64 16.19 0.68
CA ILE A 21 -20.71 16.85 -0.08
C ILE A 21 -20.76 16.43 -1.55
N LYS A 22 -19.63 16.01 -2.14
CA LYS A 22 -19.54 15.77 -3.59
C LYS A 22 -18.94 14.43 -3.95
N ILE A 23 -17.72 14.12 -3.49
CA ILE A 23 -16.98 12.93 -3.95
C ILE A 23 -17.72 11.66 -3.49
N LYS A 24 -18.00 11.53 -2.20
CA LYS A 24 -18.64 10.34 -1.64
C LYS A 24 -20.04 10.11 -2.24
N PRO A 25 -20.95 11.09 -2.28
CA PRO A 25 -22.26 10.88 -2.89
C PRO A 25 -22.21 10.52 -4.38
N SER A 26 -21.32 11.15 -5.15
CA SER A 26 -21.18 10.84 -6.58
C SER A 26 -20.50 9.48 -6.82
N GLY A 27 -19.46 9.13 -6.05
CA GLY A 27 -18.83 7.81 -6.12
C GLY A 27 -19.77 6.68 -5.69
N GLU A 28 -20.56 6.89 -4.63
CA GLU A 28 -21.62 5.98 -4.19
C GLU A 28 -22.66 5.77 -5.30
N ALA A 29 -23.13 6.84 -5.95
CA ALA A 29 -24.11 6.72 -7.03
C ALA A 29 -23.59 5.89 -8.22
N GLU A 30 -22.31 6.03 -8.60
CA GLU A 30 -21.70 5.22 -9.66
C GLU A 30 -21.54 3.75 -9.24
N ILE A 31 -21.16 3.49 -7.99
CA ILE A 31 -21.07 2.11 -7.45
C ILE A 31 -22.44 1.45 -7.41
N GLU A 32 -23.47 2.12 -6.87
CA GLU A 32 -24.83 1.57 -6.79
C GLU A 32 -25.42 1.30 -8.17
N LYS A 33 -25.11 2.16 -9.15
CA LYS A 33 -25.50 1.92 -10.54
C LYS A 33 -24.93 0.60 -11.07
N ILE A 34 -23.62 0.37 -10.95
CA ILE A 34 -23.01 -0.88 -11.45
C ILE A 34 -23.48 -2.10 -10.65
N VAL A 35 -23.66 -1.99 -9.34
CA VAL A 35 -24.21 -3.06 -8.48
C VAL A 35 -25.62 -3.45 -8.92
N SER A 36 -26.49 -2.45 -9.16
CA SER A 36 -27.84 -2.68 -9.68
C SER A 36 -27.83 -3.36 -11.05
N GLU A 37 -26.95 -2.91 -11.95
CA GLU A 37 -26.83 -3.51 -13.28
C GLU A 37 -26.37 -4.98 -13.25
N VAL A 38 -25.45 -5.35 -12.36
CA VAL A 38 -24.97 -6.74 -12.26
C VAL A 38 -25.90 -7.63 -11.44
N SER A 39 -26.75 -7.06 -10.58
CA SER A 39 -27.77 -7.81 -9.84
C SER A 39 -28.78 -8.53 -10.76
N GLN A 40 -28.95 -8.03 -11.99
CA GLN A 40 -29.84 -8.60 -12.99
C GLN A 40 -29.22 -9.76 -13.78
N LEU A 41 -27.93 -10.04 -13.58
CA LEU A 41 -27.22 -11.15 -14.22
C LEU A 41 -27.29 -12.39 -13.34
N ASN A 42 -27.34 -13.57 -13.97
CA ASN A 42 -27.32 -14.85 -13.26
C ASN A 42 -25.91 -15.45 -13.18
N ASP A 43 -25.09 -15.24 -14.22
CA ASP A 43 -23.75 -15.81 -14.29
C ASP A 43 -22.74 -14.95 -13.50
N THR A 44 -22.03 -15.59 -12.57
CA THR A 44 -21.05 -14.91 -11.71
C THR A 44 -19.89 -14.34 -12.53
N TYR A 45 -19.43 -15.03 -13.57
CA TYR A 45 -18.33 -14.54 -14.39
C TYR A 45 -18.77 -13.32 -15.22
N GLU A 46 -19.97 -13.31 -15.79
CA GLU A 46 -20.55 -12.14 -16.46
C GLU A 46 -20.65 -10.93 -15.52
N LYS A 47 -21.04 -11.14 -14.25
CA LYS A 47 -21.01 -10.08 -13.23
C LYS A 47 -19.61 -9.52 -13.05
N LEU A 48 -18.63 -10.38 -12.81
CA LEU A 48 -17.23 -9.97 -12.57
C LEU A 48 -16.66 -9.25 -13.79
N GLU A 49 -16.92 -9.75 -14.99
CA GLU A 49 -16.45 -9.13 -16.22
C GLU A 49 -17.10 -7.75 -16.43
N LYS A 50 -18.40 -7.61 -16.11
CA LYS A 50 -19.08 -6.32 -16.18
C LYS A 50 -18.56 -5.32 -15.16
N ILE A 51 -18.26 -5.75 -13.93
CA ILE A 51 -17.65 -4.91 -12.89
C ILE A 51 -16.28 -4.42 -13.33
N VAL A 52 -15.38 -5.32 -13.76
CA VAL A 52 -14.01 -4.94 -14.13
C VAL A 52 -14.01 -4.05 -15.38
N LYS A 53 -14.88 -4.29 -16.36
CA LYS A 53 -15.07 -3.43 -17.52
C LYS A 53 -15.45 -2.01 -17.11
N TRP A 54 -16.47 -1.87 -16.27
CA TRP A 54 -16.89 -0.57 -15.74
C TRP A 54 -15.76 0.12 -14.97
N GLU A 55 -15.01 -0.63 -14.16
CA GLU A 55 -13.95 -0.09 -13.33
C GLU A 55 -12.83 0.54 -14.17
N VAL A 56 -12.34 -0.19 -15.18
CA VAL A 56 -11.24 0.26 -16.06
C VAL A 56 -11.70 1.25 -17.15
N GLU A 57 -13.01 1.38 -17.34
CA GLU A 57 -13.58 2.38 -18.23
C GLU A 57 -13.23 3.78 -17.75
N ASP A 58 -12.68 4.59 -18.66
CA ASP A 58 -12.16 5.93 -18.36
C ASP A 58 -11.20 5.97 -17.16
N PHE A 59 -10.50 4.87 -16.80
CA PHE A 59 -9.54 4.85 -15.68
C PHE A 59 -8.15 5.33 -16.11
N LEU A 60 -7.56 6.22 -15.33
CA LEU A 60 -6.21 6.73 -15.53
C LEU A 60 -5.23 6.01 -14.60
N TYR A 61 -4.46 5.07 -15.16
CA TYR A 61 -3.45 4.31 -14.42
C TYR A 61 -2.15 5.11 -14.30
N VAL A 62 -1.72 5.41 -13.07
CA VAL A 62 -0.63 6.36 -12.76
C VAL A 62 0.40 5.78 -11.79
N TYR A 63 0.51 4.46 -11.71
CA TYR A 63 1.57 3.83 -10.93
C TYR A 63 2.95 4.26 -11.46
N LYS A 64 3.81 4.79 -10.57
CA LYS A 64 5.11 5.41 -10.88
C LYS A 64 5.07 6.58 -11.88
N VAL A 65 3.90 7.17 -12.11
CA VAL A 65 3.75 8.39 -12.91
C VAL A 65 3.69 9.59 -11.96
N ALA A 66 4.59 10.56 -12.17
CA ALA A 66 4.57 11.80 -11.41
C ALA A 66 3.28 12.58 -11.73
N PRO A 67 2.63 13.20 -10.72
CA PRO A 67 1.49 14.07 -10.96
C PRO A 67 1.92 15.33 -11.71
N ASP A 68 0.99 15.93 -12.45
CA ASP A 68 1.21 17.24 -13.10
C ASP A 68 1.48 18.33 -12.06
N TYR A 69 0.78 18.26 -10.92
CA TYR A 69 1.11 19.03 -9.72
C TYR A 69 0.53 18.37 -8.46
N PRO A 70 1.22 18.48 -7.31
CA PRO A 70 0.70 18.04 -6.03
C PRO A 70 -0.17 19.13 -5.39
N LEU A 71 -1.26 18.74 -4.71
CA LEU A 71 -2.00 19.66 -3.84
C LEU A 71 -1.28 19.92 -2.52
N ASP A 72 -0.39 19.02 -2.11
CA ASP A 72 0.45 19.18 -0.91
C ASP A 72 1.70 20.02 -1.23
N ILE A 73 1.67 21.32 -0.93
CA ILE A 73 2.77 22.24 -1.26
C ILE A 73 4.03 21.95 -0.42
N LEU A 74 3.87 21.62 0.88
CA LEU A 74 5.00 21.41 1.80
C LEU A 74 5.72 20.07 1.58
N PRO A 75 5.02 18.92 1.48
CA PRO A 75 5.61 17.64 1.13
C PRO A 75 6.33 17.65 -0.23
N ASN A 76 5.87 18.46 -1.19
CA ASN A 76 6.60 18.68 -2.44
C ASN A 76 7.93 19.41 -2.19
N LEU A 77 7.94 20.45 -1.35
CA LEU A 77 9.17 21.17 -1.00
C LEU A 77 10.17 20.27 -0.26
N THR A 78 9.71 19.43 0.68
CA THR A 78 10.57 18.48 1.39
C THR A 78 10.98 17.29 0.53
N SER A 79 10.13 16.83 -0.40
CA SER A 79 10.47 15.75 -1.34
C SER A 79 11.70 16.08 -2.20
N LYS A 80 11.82 17.35 -2.60
CA LYS A 80 13.00 17.87 -3.33
C LYS A 80 14.25 17.92 -2.46
N LEU A 81 14.11 18.16 -1.16
CA LEU A 81 15.22 18.19 -0.20
C LEU A 81 15.72 16.78 0.16
N PHE A 82 14.83 15.79 0.19
CA PHE A 82 15.14 14.41 0.62
C PHE A 82 15.17 13.37 -0.51
N ASN A 83 15.07 13.82 -1.77
CA ASN A 83 15.02 12.97 -2.98
C ASN A 83 14.03 11.80 -2.86
N LYS A 84 12.88 12.06 -2.22
CA LYS A 84 11.82 11.07 -1.99
C LYS A 84 10.49 11.72 -2.28
N SER A 85 9.79 11.20 -3.27
CA SER A 85 8.45 11.64 -3.66
C SER A 85 7.43 11.36 -2.54
N TYR A 86 6.84 12.41 -1.98
CA TYR A 86 5.89 12.35 -0.85
C TYR A 86 4.59 13.10 -1.15
N TRP A 87 4.06 12.99 -2.37
CA TRP A 87 2.75 13.57 -2.67
C TRP A 87 1.64 12.68 -2.10
N ARG A 88 0.80 13.25 -1.24
CA ARG A 88 -0.40 12.56 -0.74
C ARG A 88 -1.58 12.74 -1.68
N HIS A 89 -1.66 13.87 -2.37
CA HIS A 89 -2.74 14.22 -3.27
C HIS A 89 -2.16 14.73 -4.59
N GLY A 90 -1.89 13.81 -5.52
CA GLY A 90 -1.38 14.14 -6.85
C GLY A 90 -2.52 14.48 -7.82
N VAL A 91 -2.42 15.61 -8.52
CA VAL A 91 -3.36 15.96 -9.59
C VAL A 91 -2.81 15.51 -10.92
N TYR A 92 -3.68 14.87 -11.70
CA TYR A 92 -3.41 14.36 -13.03
C TYR A 92 -4.43 14.93 -14.02
N ILE A 93 -3.93 15.43 -15.14
CA ILE A 93 -4.70 15.98 -16.24
C ILE A 93 -4.43 15.08 -17.45
N SER A 94 -5.45 14.37 -17.90
CA SER A 94 -5.31 13.59 -19.12
C SER A 94 -5.33 14.52 -20.35
N ASN A 95 -4.32 14.39 -21.21
CA ASN A 95 -4.26 15.12 -22.47
C ASN A 95 -5.36 14.71 -23.47
N THR A 96 -5.92 13.51 -23.32
CA THR A 96 -6.95 12.97 -24.23
C THR A 96 -8.37 13.26 -23.77
N ASN A 97 -8.56 13.60 -22.50
CA ASN A 97 -9.84 13.99 -21.91
C ASN A 97 -9.53 14.92 -20.73
N PRO A 98 -9.63 16.26 -20.88
CA PRO A 98 -9.18 17.23 -19.88
C PRO A 98 -10.10 17.21 -18.65
N LYS A 99 -9.99 16.15 -17.86
CA LYS A 99 -10.61 15.95 -16.57
C LYS A 99 -9.51 16.00 -15.52
N TYR A 100 -9.73 16.83 -14.51
CA TYR A 100 -8.88 16.87 -13.32
C TYR A 100 -9.15 15.64 -12.47
N ARG A 101 -8.10 14.87 -12.19
CA ARG A 101 -8.17 13.66 -11.37
C ARG A 101 -7.21 13.78 -10.21
N ILE A 102 -7.69 13.51 -9.00
CA ILE A 102 -6.87 13.57 -7.80
C ILE A 102 -6.66 12.16 -7.30
N ARG A 103 -5.42 11.70 -7.23
CA ARG A 103 -5.07 10.44 -6.60
C ARG A 103 -4.66 10.68 -5.15
N ALA A 104 -5.26 9.93 -4.23
CA ALA A 104 -4.93 9.94 -2.81
C ALA A 104 -3.98 8.78 -2.45
N VAL A 105 -2.77 9.09 -1.98
CA VAL A 105 -1.74 8.11 -1.59
C VAL A 105 -1.25 8.44 -0.17
N ASN A 106 -1.12 7.46 0.71
CA ASN A 106 -0.76 7.69 2.12
C ASN A 106 -1.60 8.78 2.82
N SER A 107 -2.90 8.82 2.54
CA SER A 107 -3.85 9.75 3.16
C SER A 107 -5.13 9.04 3.62
N LEU A 108 -6.01 9.77 4.31
CA LEU A 108 -7.32 9.25 4.75
C LEU A 108 -8.22 8.78 3.60
N PHE A 109 -7.93 9.17 2.35
CA PHE A 109 -8.69 8.79 1.17
C PHE A 109 -7.98 7.74 0.32
N SER A 110 -6.82 7.24 0.77
CA SER A 110 -6.10 6.18 0.06
C SER A 110 -6.94 4.91 0.01
N ASN A 111 -7.05 4.34 -1.19
CA ASN A 111 -7.86 3.16 -1.46
C ASN A 111 -9.35 3.31 -1.08
N ASP A 112 -9.86 4.54 -0.88
CA ASP A 112 -11.28 4.78 -0.64
C ASP A 112 -12.07 4.53 -1.95
N PRO A 113 -13.02 3.59 -1.97
CA PRO A 113 -13.69 3.18 -3.20
C PRO A 113 -14.51 4.32 -3.81
N TYR A 114 -15.05 5.24 -3.01
CA TYR A 114 -15.82 6.37 -3.51
C TYR A 114 -14.94 7.40 -4.20
N TRP A 115 -13.78 7.67 -3.61
CA TRP A 115 -12.76 8.52 -4.19
C TRP A 115 -12.29 7.98 -5.54
N ILE A 116 -12.04 6.67 -5.60
CA ILE A 116 -11.59 5.99 -6.81
C ILE A 116 -12.70 5.97 -7.88
N ALA A 117 -13.94 5.65 -7.51
CA ALA A 117 -15.08 5.66 -8.42
C ALA A 117 -15.34 7.06 -9.00
N TYR A 118 -15.16 8.12 -8.19
CA TYR A 118 -15.34 9.50 -8.61
C TYR A 118 -14.23 10.00 -9.55
N TYR A 119 -12.96 9.83 -9.19
CA TYR A 119 -11.83 10.37 -9.96
C TYR A 119 -11.29 9.42 -11.03
N LYS A 120 -11.60 8.12 -10.95
CA LYS A 120 -11.14 7.07 -11.86
C LYS A 120 -9.61 7.11 -12.04
N VAL A 121 -8.83 7.25 -10.98
CA VAL A 121 -7.37 7.38 -11.06
C VAL A 121 -6.70 6.57 -9.96
N GLY A 122 -5.59 5.91 -10.28
CA GLY A 122 -4.88 5.10 -9.30
C GLY A 122 -3.84 4.16 -9.91
N GLY A 123 -3.41 3.20 -9.11
CA GLY A 123 -2.62 2.04 -9.51
C GLY A 123 -3.33 0.74 -9.11
N CYS A 124 -2.54 -0.32 -8.93
CA CYS A 124 -3.06 -1.65 -8.59
C CYS A 124 -3.80 -1.71 -7.26
N GLY A 125 -3.34 -1.00 -6.23
CA GLY A 125 -4.03 -0.91 -4.94
C GLY A 125 -5.43 -0.34 -5.07
N GLU A 126 -5.57 0.79 -5.76
CA GLU A 126 -6.86 1.44 -5.95
C GLU A 126 -7.84 0.58 -6.76
N LEU A 127 -7.37 -0.04 -7.84
CA LEU A 127 -8.19 -0.98 -8.63
C LEU A 127 -8.61 -2.21 -7.80
N ALA A 128 -7.70 -2.80 -7.02
CA ALA A 128 -8.05 -3.96 -6.18
C ALA A 128 -9.14 -3.61 -5.15
N HIS A 129 -9.04 -2.45 -4.49
CA HIS A 129 -9.99 -2.05 -3.45
C HIS A 129 -11.37 -1.68 -4.01
N LEU A 130 -11.42 -0.96 -5.13
CA LEU A 130 -12.70 -0.62 -5.76
C LEU A 130 -13.39 -1.88 -6.30
N PHE A 131 -12.66 -2.76 -6.99
CA PHE A 131 -13.21 -4.05 -7.44
C PHE A 131 -13.81 -4.88 -6.30
N VAL A 132 -13.07 -5.03 -5.20
CA VAL A 132 -13.50 -5.78 -4.01
C VAL A 132 -14.74 -5.15 -3.36
N GLU A 133 -14.80 -3.82 -3.26
CA GLU A 133 -15.99 -3.13 -2.73
C GLU A 133 -17.23 -3.42 -3.58
N VAL A 134 -17.12 -3.29 -4.92
CA VAL A 134 -18.25 -3.51 -5.82
C VAL A 134 -18.68 -4.98 -5.83
N CYS A 135 -17.74 -5.93 -5.84
CA CYS A 135 -18.04 -7.36 -5.75
C CYS A 135 -18.81 -7.69 -4.47
N ASN A 136 -18.33 -7.22 -3.31
CA ASN A 136 -18.99 -7.49 -2.04
C ASN A 136 -20.41 -6.92 -2.00
N ARG A 137 -20.64 -5.71 -2.53
CA ARG A 137 -21.99 -5.13 -2.65
C ARG A 137 -22.89 -5.89 -3.63
N ALA A 138 -22.30 -6.46 -4.68
CA ALA A 138 -23.01 -7.33 -5.63
C ALA A 138 -23.28 -8.75 -5.08
N GLY A 139 -22.96 -9.01 -3.80
CA GLY A 139 -23.16 -10.31 -3.15
C GLY A 139 -22.10 -11.36 -3.49
N ILE A 140 -20.95 -10.94 -4.04
CA ILE A 140 -19.81 -11.80 -4.34
C ILE A 140 -18.74 -11.57 -3.27
N GLU A 141 -18.52 -12.56 -2.40
CA GLU A 141 -17.51 -12.47 -1.34
C GLU A 141 -16.12 -12.25 -1.96
N ALA A 142 -15.50 -11.11 -1.64
CA ALA A 142 -14.24 -10.68 -2.25
C ALA A 142 -13.29 -10.10 -1.20
N ARG A 143 -11.98 -10.25 -1.43
CA ARG A 143 -10.91 -9.75 -0.54
C ARG A 143 -9.73 -9.20 -1.32
N VAL A 144 -9.03 -8.22 -0.74
CA VAL A 144 -7.80 -7.67 -1.30
C VAL A 144 -6.63 -8.58 -0.93
N VAL A 145 -5.80 -8.88 -1.92
CA VAL A 145 -4.61 -9.72 -1.78
C VAL A 145 -3.44 -9.00 -2.43
N GLY A 146 -2.23 -9.15 -1.90
CA GLY A 146 -1.07 -8.53 -2.52
C GLY A 146 0.26 -9.06 -2.04
N THR A 147 1.31 -8.65 -2.75
CA THR A 147 2.70 -8.80 -2.33
C THR A 147 3.30 -7.42 -2.06
N ARG A 148 3.79 -7.21 -0.84
CA ARG A 148 4.53 -6.00 -0.49
C ARG A 148 5.95 -6.01 -1.07
N GLY A 149 6.54 -7.20 -1.18
CA GLY A 149 7.91 -7.36 -1.65
C GLY A 149 8.09 -6.87 -3.09
N GLU A 150 7.15 -7.26 -3.94
CA GLU A 150 7.12 -6.89 -5.35
C GLU A 150 6.23 -5.69 -5.65
N ASP A 151 5.52 -5.15 -4.65
CA ASP A 151 4.64 -3.98 -4.70
C ASP A 151 3.53 -4.13 -5.75
N HIS A 152 2.60 -5.05 -5.45
CA HIS A 152 1.39 -5.27 -6.23
C HIS A 152 0.22 -5.76 -5.37
N PHE A 153 -1.00 -5.38 -5.77
CA PHE A 153 -2.26 -5.73 -5.13
C PHE A 153 -3.30 -6.09 -6.19
N TRP A 154 -4.12 -7.08 -5.89
CA TRP A 154 -5.22 -7.60 -6.70
C TRP A 154 -6.36 -8.08 -5.79
N ALA A 155 -7.33 -8.79 -6.35
CA ALA A 155 -8.47 -9.33 -5.62
C ALA A 155 -8.52 -10.87 -5.65
N GLU A 156 -9.11 -11.45 -4.61
CA GLU A 156 -9.68 -12.79 -4.70
C GLU A 156 -11.19 -12.71 -4.55
N VAL A 157 -11.90 -13.51 -5.32
CA VAL A 157 -13.36 -13.65 -5.26
C VAL A 157 -13.72 -15.09 -4.97
N LYS A 158 -14.74 -15.32 -4.14
CA LYS A 158 -15.16 -16.65 -3.76
C LYS A 158 -16.26 -17.15 -4.67
N ILE A 159 -16.01 -18.26 -5.36
CA ILE A 159 -16.95 -18.89 -6.28
C ILE A 159 -16.98 -20.37 -5.94
N ASP A 160 -18.18 -20.93 -5.75
CA ASP A 160 -18.38 -22.34 -5.39
C ASP A 160 -17.55 -22.80 -4.17
N GLY A 161 -17.36 -21.89 -3.21
CA GLY A 161 -16.60 -22.15 -1.98
C GLY A 161 -15.09 -21.98 -2.10
N GLU A 162 -14.56 -21.73 -3.30
CA GLU A 162 -13.14 -21.55 -3.55
C GLU A 162 -12.78 -20.10 -3.82
N TRP A 163 -11.66 -19.64 -3.26
CA TRP A 163 -11.07 -18.36 -3.64
C TRP A 163 -10.44 -18.46 -5.02
N LYS A 164 -10.90 -17.66 -5.96
CA LYS A 164 -10.37 -17.50 -7.32
C LYS A 164 -9.63 -16.18 -7.43
N HIS A 165 -8.51 -16.18 -8.15
CA HIS A 165 -7.72 -14.96 -8.42
C HIS A 165 -8.48 -14.03 -9.39
N ALA A 166 -8.49 -12.73 -9.12
CA ALA A 166 -9.01 -11.70 -10.01
C ALA A 166 -8.11 -10.44 -9.94
N ASP A 167 -7.51 -10.03 -11.05
CA ASP A 167 -6.62 -8.87 -11.12
C ASP A 167 -7.14 -7.82 -12.11
N PRO A 168 -7.86 -6.80 -11.61
CA PRO A 168 -8.33 -5.69 -12.43
C PRO A 168 -7.22 -4.92 -13.14
N THR A 169 -5.98 -4.96 -12.63
CA THR A 169 -4.84 -4.32 -13.28
C THR A 169 -4.40 -5.11 -14.50
N VAL A 170 -4.39 -6.44 -14.42
CA VAL A 170 -4.17 -7.31 -15.59
C VAL A 170 -5.26 -7.08 -16.63
N TYR A 171 -6.52 -6.97 -16.22
CA TYR A 171 -7.62 -6.63 -17.13
C TYR A 171 -7.43 -5.24 -17.78
N TYR A 172 -7.01 -4.23 -17.00
CA TYR A 172 -6.69 -2.91 -17.53
C TYR A 172 -5.66 -3.00 -18.67
N TRP A 173 -4.57 -3.74 -18.46
CA TRP A 173 -3.54 -3.88 -19.50
C TRP A 173 -3.98 -4.72 -20.69
N SER A 174 -4.89 -5.69 -20.51
CA SER A 174 -5.44 -6.47 -21.63
C SER A 174 -6.31 -5.65 -22.57
N VAL A 175 -6.88 -4.53 -22.12
CA VAL A 175 -7.78 -3.68 -22.95
C VAL A 175 -7.23 -2.28 -23.24
N ARG A 176 -6.39 -1.71 -22.37
CA ARG A 176 -5.81 -0.36 -22.50
C ARG A 176 -4.31 -0.34 -22.78
N GLY A 177 -3.61 -1.47 -22.64
CA GLY A 177 -2.17 -1.54 -22.91
C GLY A 177 -1.81 -1.32 -24.38
N ASN A 178 -0.51 -1.26 -24.67
CA ASN A 178 -0.01 -1.38 -26.04
C ASN A 178 -0.29 -2.78 -26.61
N GLU A 179 -0.11 -2.99 -27.92
CA GLU A 179 -0.43 -4.27 -28.58
C GLU A 179 0.24 -5.48 -27.93
N GLN A 180 1.51 -5.33 -27.52
CA GLN A 180 2.25 -6.38 -26.84
C GLN A 180 1.65 -6.71 -25.46
N GLN A 181 1.30 -5.69 -24.67
CA GLN A 181 0.64 -5.87 -23.37
C GLN A 181 -0.74 -6.52 -23.54
N LYS A 182 -1.55 -6.02 -24.48
CA LYS A 182 -2.88 -6.58 -24.76
C LYS A 182 -2.82 -8.06 -25.08
N SER A 183 -1.91 -8.44 -25.99
CA SER A 183 -1.69 -9.84 -26.37
C SER A 183 -1.28 -10.69 -25.17
N TYR A 184 -0.35 -10.19 -24.33
CA TYR A 184 0.15 -10.95 -23.19
C TYR A 184 -0.88 -11.11 -22.05
N TYR A 185 -1.66 -10.07 -21.72
CA TYR A 185 -2.58 -10.10 -20.57
C TYR A 185 -3.98 -10.61 -20.91
N SER A 186 -4.31 -10.80 -22.19
CA SER A 186 -5.61 -11.30 -22.61
C SER A 186 -5.95 -12.64 -21.92
N GLY A 187 -7.08 -12.67 -21.22
CA GLY A 187 -7.57 -13.86 -20.51
C GLY A 187 -6.82 -14.22 -19.22
N LYS A 188 -5.80 -13.45 -18.80
CA LYS A 188 -4.99 -13.79 -17.60
C LYS A 188 -5.46 -13.13 -16.30
N TRP A 189 -6.44 -12.24 -16.38
CA TRP A 189 -6.90 -11.47 -15.23
C TRP A 189 -7.68 -12.32 -14.22
N PHE A 190 -8.22 -13.48 -14.62
CA PHE A 190 -9.09 -14.30 -13.79
C PHE A 190 -8.60 -15.74 -13.70
N ASP A 191 -8.68 -16.31 -12.49
CA ASP A 191 -8.29 -17.67 -12.11
C ASP A 191 -6.91 -18.13 -12.63
N ASN A 192 -5.94 -17.21 -12.67
CA ASN A 192 -4.56 -17.49 -13.04
C ASN A 192 -3.55 -17.04 -11.97
N PRO A 193 -3.56 -17.63 -10.75
CA PRO A 193 -2.71 -17.20 -9.66
C PRO A 193 -1.21 -17.40 -9.93
N LYS A 194 -0.83 -18.43 -10.71
CA LYS A 194 0.58 -18.70 -11.09
C LYS A 194 1.04 -17.84 -12.28
N GLY A 195 0.12 -17.07 -12.89
CA GLY A 195 0.37 -16.25 -14.08
C GLY A 195 1.44 -15.18 -13.90
N TYR A 196 1.68 -14.73 -12.68
CA TYR A 196 2.68 -13.71 -12.38
C TYR A 196 4.13 -14.18 -12.57
N GLU A 197 4.38 -15.49 -12.43
CA GLU A 197 5.70 -16.11 -12.57
C GLU A 197 5.90 -16.77 -13.94
N GLU A 198 4.87 -16.82 -14.79
CA GLU A 198 4.96 -17.38 -16.13
C GLU A 198 6.09 -16.73 -16.95
N SER A 199 6.92 -17.58 -17.56
CA SER A 199 8.11 -17.16 -18.29
C SER A 199 7.78 -16.28 -19.50
N GLY A 200 8.48 -15.15 -19.61
CA GLY A 200 8.41 -14.21 -20.72
C GLY A 200 8.84 -12.83 -20.25
N ASN A 201 9.51 -12.03 -21.10
CA ASN A 201 10.01 -10.69 -20.74
C ASN A 201 8.92 -9.65 -20.35
N ILE A 202 7.68 -10.08 -20.13
CA ILE A 202 6.49 -9.25 -19.88
C ILE A 202 5.78 -9.66 -18.56
N GLY A 203 6.04 -10.85 -18.02
CA GLY A 203 5.45 -11.29 -16.75
C GLY A 203 5.98 -10.45 -15.59
N TRP A 204 5.07 -9.91 -14.78
CA TRP A 204 5.40 -8.91 -13.74
C TRP A 204 6.50 -9.38 -12.79
N PHE A 205 6.49 -10.68 -12.44
CA PHE A 205 7.44 -11.25 -11.49
C PHE A 205 8.31 -12.36 -12.09
N SER A 206 8.22 -12.63 -13.40
CA SER A 206 8.99 -13.70 -14.08
C SER A 206 10.50 -13.71 -13.81
N LYS A 207 11.11 -12.55 -13.56
CA LYS A 207 12.56 -12.41 -13.29
C LYS A 207 12.91 -12.33 -11.81
N ILE A 208 11.97 -11.85 -11.01
CA ILE A 208 12.23 -11.59 -9.60
C ILE A 208 11.65 -12.65 -8.69
N GLY A 209 10.61 -13.38 -9.12
CA GLY A 209 9.75 -14.33 -8.37
C GLY A 209 8.71 -13.62 -7.50
N ILE A 210 7.90 -14.36 -6.77
CA ILE A 210 7.03 -13.84 -5.69
C ILE A 210 7.68 -14.12 -4.33
N SER A 211 7.63 -13.15 -3.42
CA SER A 211 8.19 -13.31 -2.08
C SER A 211 7.20 -13.92 -1.09
N ARG A 212 6.09 -13.21 -0.87
CA ARG A 212 5.02 -13.56 0.06
C ARG A 212 3.74 -12.88 -0.39
N VAL A 213 2.61 -13.56 -0.26
CA VAL A 213 1.30 -13.05 -0.65
C VAL A 213 0.35 -13.08 0.54
N ILE A 214 -0.27 -11.94 0.80
CA ILE A 214 -1.06 -11.70 2.00
C ILE A 214 -2.42 -11.11 1.65
N VAL A 215 -3.45 -11.63 2.32
CA VAL A 215 -4.77 -11.00 2.40
C VAL A 215 -4.70 -9.85 3.38
N THR A 216 -5.15 -8.66 2.97
CA THR A 216 -5.18 -7.48 3.84
C THR A 216 -6.59 -7.05 4.19
N ASP A 217 -6.82 -6.61 5.43
CA ASP A 217 -8.05 -5.92 5.79
C ASP A 217 -8.08 -4.47 5.25
N ARG A 218 -9.20 -3.76 5.46
CA ARG A 218 -9.35 -2.35 5.03
C ARG A 218 -8.35 -1.39 5.70
N ALA A 219 -7.82 -1.75 6.87
CA ALA A 219 -6.79 -0.98 7.56
C ALA A 219 -5.37 -1.33 7.07
N GLY A 220 -5.24 -2.27 6.13
CA GLY A 220 -3.97 -2.73 5.60
C GLY A 220 -3.23 -3.73 6.50
N ASN A 221 -3.89 -4.30 7.52
CA ASN A 221 -3.31 -5.32 8.37
C ASN A 221 -3.28 -6.66 7.63
N GLU A 222 -2.24 -7.45 7.91
CA GLU A 222 -2.09 -8.81 7.37
C GLU A 222 -3.08 -9.75 8.08
N VAL A 223 -3.94 -10.43 7.32
CA VAL A 223 -5.01 -11.31 7.84
C VAL A 223 -4.70 -12.78 7.60
N GLU A 224 -4.23 -13.13 6.40
CA GLU A 224 -4.00 -14.51 5.98
C GLU A 224 -2.84 -14.60 4.99
N ASP A 225 -2.02 -15.63 5.12
CA ASP A 225 -0.94 -15.95 4.19
C ASP A 225 -1.42 -16.94 3.12
N VAL A 226 -1.46 -16.48 1.88
CA VAL A 226 -1.92 -17.26 0.72
C VAL A 226 -0.80 -17.52 -0.29
N THR A 227 0.46 -17.35 0.13
CA THR A 227 1.65 -17.44 -0.74
C THR A 227 1.67 -18.72 -1.58
N VAL A 228 1.32 -19.86 -0.99
CA VAL A 228 1.31 -21.18 -1.64
C VAL A 228 0.42 -21.28 -2.87
N LYS A 229 -0.61 -20.43 -2.97
CA LYS A 229 -1.50 -20.39 -4.13
C LYS A 229 -0.81 -19.74 -5.35
N TYR A 230 0.08 -18.78 -5.09
CA TYR A 230 0.65 -17.89 -6.11
C TYR A 230 2.06 -18.28 -6.53
N THR A 231 2.82 -18.96 -5.68
CA THR A 231 4.19 -19.39 -5.97
C THR A 231 4.53 -20.66 -5.20
N ASP A 232 5.56 -21.36 -5.64
CA ASP A 232 6.08 -22.51 -4.89
C ASP A 232 6.91 -21.96 -3.72
N VAL A 233 6.89 -22.66 -2.59
CA VAL A 233 7.45 -22.13 -1.34
C VAL A 233 8.52 -23.03 -0.76
N GLY A 234 9.51 -22.43 -0.11
CA GLY A 234 10.32 -23.07 0.92
C GLY A 234 9.79 -22.75 2.32
N THR A 235 10.13 -23.60 3.27
CA THR A 235 9.77 -23.43 4.68
C THR A 235 10.99 -22.94 5.46
N VAL A 236 10.85 -21.81 6.16
CA VAL A 236 11.85 -21.28 7.07
C VAL A 236 11.33 -21.39 8.50
N ASN A 237 12.00 -22.21 9.30
CA ASN A 237 11.76 -22.28 10.73
C ASN A 237 12.68 -21.31 11.45
N VAL A 238 12.07 -20.32 12.10
CA VAL A 238 12.75 -19.29 12.88
C VAL A 238 12.66 -19.70 14.34
N THR A 239 13.78 -19.99 14.97
CA THR A 239 13.86 -20.28 16.41
C THR A 239 14.67 -19.21 17.12
N SER A 240 14.35 -18.94 18.38
CA SER A 240 15.09 -17.97 19.20
C SER A 240 15.16 -18.46 20.64
N LYS A 241 16.29 -18.19 21.31
CA LYS A 241 16.43 -18.46 22.74
C LYS A 241 15.52 -17.58 23.60
N ALA A 242 15.11 -16.44 23.06
CA ALA A 242 14.16 -15.52 23.67
C ALA A 242 12.84 -15.49 22.89
N THR A 243 11.79 -15.01 23.55
CA THR A 243 10.47 -14.85 22.91
C THR A 243 10.55 -13.88 21.73
N ILE A 244 10.04 -14.33 20.60
CA ILE A 244 9.91 -13.55 19.37
C ILE A 244 8.65 -12.69 19.52
N SER A 245 8.82 -11.37 19.41
CA SER A 245 7.69 -10.44 19.34
C SER A 245 7.29 -10.21 17.89
N ARG A 246 8.27 -10.01 17.00
CA ARG A 246 8.04 -9.71 15.58
C ARG A 246 9.11 -10.34 14.69
N VAL A 247 8.73 -10.68 13.47
CA VAL A 247 9.66 -11.03 12.39
C VAL A 247 9.41 -10.11 11.20
N ILE A 248 10.44 -9.37 10.79
CA ILE A 248 10.43 -8.54 9.59
C ILE A 248 11.14 -9.30 8.48
N ILE A 249 10.46 -9.44 7.35
CA ILE A 249 10.93 -10.19 6.20
C ILE A 249 11.28 -9.18 5.12
N LEU A 250 12.57 -9.07 4.78
CA LEU A 250 13.06 -8.19 3.73
C LEU A 250 13.45 -9.01 2.50
N THR A 251 13.17 -8.47 1.32
CA THR A 251 13.56 -9.02 0.02
C THR A 251 14.12 -7.92 -0.89
N TRP A 252 14.43 -8.24 -2.14
CA TRP A 252 14.99 -7.30 -3.11
C TRP A 252 14.13 -7.21 -4.37
N LYS A 253 13.81 -5.97 -4.76
CA LYS A 253 13.20 -5.62 -6.04
C LYS A 253 14.25 -4.86 -6.86
N GLY A 254 14.99 -5.61 -7.68
CA GLY A 254 16.21 -5.09 -8.30
C GLY A 254 17.27 -4.80 -7.24
N GLU A 255 17.83 -3.60 -7.24
CA GLU A 255 18.84 -3.17 -6.26
C GLU A 255 18.23 -2.64 -4.94
N HIS A 256 16.91 -2.48 -4.89
CA HIS A 256 16.23 -1.89 -3.74
C HIS A 256 15.73 -2.98 -2.78
N GLN A 257 16.10 -2.88 -1.51
CA GLN A 257 15.53 -3.71 -0.46
C GLN A 257 14.11 -3.25 -0.14
N THR A 258 13.19 -4.20 0.01
CA THR A 258 11.77 -3.96 0.28
C THR A 258 11.30 -4.86 1.42
N ILE A 259 10.19 -4.49 2.07
CA ILE A 259 9.55 -5.33 3.09
C ILE A 259 8.59 -6.28 2.38
N ALA A 260 8.85 -7.58 2.46
CA ALA A 260 7.96 -8.62 1.95
C ALA A 260 6.80 -8.92 2.93
N GLY A 261 7.01 -8.71 4.23
CA GLY A 261 5.98 -8.90 5.25
C GLY A 261 6.48 -8.61 6.67
N VAL A 262 5.53 -8.40 7.58
CA VAL A 262 5.83 -8.26 9.01
C VAL A 262 4.87 -9.14 9.81
N ILE A 263 5.42 -10.20 10.41
CA ILE A 263 4.65 -11.07 11.29
C ILE A 263 4.75 -10.50 12.71
N LYS A 264 3.62 -10.08 13.26
CA LYS A 264 3.51 -9.45 14.58
C LYS A 264 2.91 -10.42 15.60
N ASP A 265 3.04 -10.06 16.87
CA ASP A 265 2.37 -10.72 17.99
C ASP A 265 2.64 -12.24 18.08
N VAL A 266 3.85 -12.65 17.68
CA VAL A 266 4.26 -14.06 17.61
C VAL A 266 4.22 -14.71 18.98
N ASN A 267 4.76 -14.03 20.01
CA ASN A 267 4.75 -14.45 21.43
C ASN A 267 5.18 -15.92 21.65
N SER A 268 6.14 -16.38 20.85
CA SER A 268 6.65 -17.75 20.84
C SER A 268 8.16 -17.74 20.64
N ASN A 269 8.84 -18.81 21.00
CA ASN A 269 10.28 -18.98 20.74
C ASN A 269 10.56 -19.61 19.36
N ALA A 270 9.51 -20.01 18.64
CA ALA A 270 9.61 -20.58 17.31
C ALA A 270 8.45 -20.13 16.42
N LEU A 271 8.72 -19.98 15.13
CA LEU A 271 7.77 -19.61 14.10
C LEU A 271 8.15 -20.27 12.78
N GLU A 272 7.18 -20.90 12.13
CA GLU A 272 7.32 -21.39 10.75
C GLU A 272 6.82 -20.33 9.76
N ILE A 273 7.61 -20.06 8.71
CA ILE A 273 7.28 -19.09 7.66
C ILE A 273 7.41 -19.77 6.30
N LYS A 274 6.41 -19.59 5.42
CA LYS A 274 6.47 -20.03 4.02
C LYS A 274 6.81 -18.85 3.12
N LEU A 275 7.84 -19.00 2.30
CA LEU A 275 8.36 -17.94 1.43
C LEU A 275 8.66 -18.49 0.03
N GLY A 276 8.44 -17.68 -1.01
CA GLY A 276 8.83 -18.04 -2.38
C GLY A 276 10.35 -18.12 -2.54
N GLY A 277 10.83 -18.83 -3.56
CA GLY A 277 12.25 -19.14 -3.75
C GLY A 277 13.13 -17.93 -4.09
N LYS A 278 13.76 -17.29 -3.08
CA LYS A 278 14.61 -16.09 -3.24
C LYS A 278 15.60 -15.88 -2.09
N ASN A 279 16.39 -14.81 -2.19
CA ASN A 279 17.16 -14.27 -1.08
C ASN A 279 16.30 -13.37 -0.19
N TYR A 280 16.47 -13.51 1.13
CA TYR A 280 15.81 -12.72 2.16
C TYR A 280 16.80 -12.24 3.22
N THR A 281 16.48 -11.13 3.89
CA THR A 281 16.99 -10.81 5.22
C THR A 281 15.84 -10.95 6.20
N LEU A 282 15.99 -11.83 7.19
CA LEU A 282 15.04 -11.96 8.30
C LEU A 282 15.58 -11.18 9.49
N ILE A 283 14.74 -10.33 10.07
CA ILE A 283 15.03 -9.60 11.31
C ILE A 283 14.06 -10.09 12.37
N VAL A 284 14.60 -10.66 13.44
CA VAL A 284 13.82 -11.10 14.61
C VAL A 284 13.92 -10.04 15.68
N GLU A 285 12.78 -9.56 16.16
CA GLU A 285 12.68 -8.59 17.24
C GLU A 285 12.05 -9.20 18.50
N GLN A 286 12.62 -8.83 19.64
CA GLN A 286 12.09 -9.09 20.97
C GLN A 286 11.82 -7.75 21.66
N ASP A 287 10.60 -7.55 22.15
CA ASP A 287 10.26 -6.40 22.97
C ASP A 287 10.97 -6.46 24.32
N THR A 288 11.74 -5.41 24.65
CA THR A 288 12.32 -5.23 26.00
C THR A 288 11.46 -4.28 26.82
N ILE A 289 11.05 -3.18 26.19
CA ILE A 289 9.97 -2.31 26.69
C ILE A 289 8.92 -2.30 25.58
N PRO A 290 7.69 -2.82 25.85
CA PRO A 290 6.65 -2.93 24.84
C PRO A 290 6.52 -1.64 24.02
N TRP A 291 6.61 -1.77 22.69
CA TRP A 291 6.41 -0.68 21.73
C TRP A 291 7.44 0.46 21.76
N LEU A 292 8.47 0.41 22.60
CA LEU A 292 9.46 1.49 22.75
C LEU A 292 10.88 1.04 22.42
N ILE A 293 11.34 -0.07 22.99
CA ILE A 293 12.72 -0.57 22.84
C ILE A 293 12.69 -2.07 22.53
N VAL A 294 13.41 -2.43 21.48
CA VAL A 294 13.48 -3.80 20.98
C VAL A 294 14.92 -4.28 20.96
N LYS A 295 15.13 -5.56 21.22
CA LYS A 295 16.34 -6.28 20.84
C LYS A 295 16.12 -6.90 19.48
N ARG A 296 17.12 -6.84 18.61
CA ARG A 296 17.05 -7.44 17.27
C ARG A 296 18.29 -8.25 16.93
N ASP A 297 18.08 -9.25 16.10
CA ASP A 297 19.10 -10.01 15.38
C ASP A 297 18.64 -10.18 13.93
N SER A 298 19.57 -10.25 12.98
CA SER A 298 19.26 -10.36 11.56
C SER A 298 20.14 -11.34 10.83
N LYS A 299 19.54 -12.10 9.91
CA LYS A 299 20.24 -13.11 9.11
C LYS A 299 19.79 -13.07 7.67
N ASN A 300 20.75 -13.23 6.77
CA ASN A 300 20.48 -13.45 5.35
C ASN A 300 20.24 -14.93 5.11
N VAL A 301 19.27 -15.25 4.25
CA VAL A 301 18.93 -16.62 3.90
C VAL A 301 18.52 -16.70 2.43
N THR A 302 18.98 -17.73 1.73
CA THR A 302 18.46 -18.11 0.41
C THR A 302 17.43 -19.22 0.61
N VAL A 303 16.17 -18.92 0.35
CA VAL A 303 15.08 -19.89 0.41
C VAL A 303 14.98 -20.59 -0.93
N LEU A 304 14.93 -21.92 -0.90
CA LEU A 304 14.73 -22.76 -2.06
C LEU A 304 13.36 -23.42 -1.96
N GLU A 305 12.64 -23.46 -3.08
CA GLU A 305 11.30 -24.08 -3.17
C GLU A 305 11.37 -25.57 -2.78
N GLY A 306 10.37 -26.02 -2.00
CA GLY A 306 10.30 -27.39 -1.48
C GLY A 306 11.37 -27.75 -0.46
N ARG A 307 12.21 -26.81 -0.01
CA ARG A 307 13.24 -27.04 1.01
C ARG A 307 12.84 -26.48 2.37
N TYR A 308 13.38 -27.10 3.41
CA TYR A 308 13.25 -26.67 4.79
C TYR A 308 14.58 -26.08 5.28
N ILE A 309 14.52 -24.93 5.94
CA ILE A 309 15.68 -24.23 6.50
C ILE A 309 15.39 -23.89 7.95
N ASN A 310 16.33 -24.19 8.86
CA ASN A 310 16.24 -23.79 10.25
C ASN A 310 17.21 -22.65 10.55
N LEU A 311 16.72 -21.58 11.17
CA LEU A 311 17.51 -20.41 11.55
C LEU A 311 17.30 -20.11 13.03
N GLU A 312 18.37 -20.21 13.81
CA GLU A 312 18.37 -19.84 15.22
C GLU A 312 18.82 -18.39 15.39
N PHE A 313 18.11 -17.57 16.17
CA PHE A 313 18.39 -16.16 16.44
C PHE A 313 18.69 -15.92 17.92
N GLU A 314 19.53 -14.91 18.17
CA GLU A 314 19.81 -14.40 19.50
C GLU A 314 19.72 -12.87 19.52
N PRO A 315 18.51 -12.29 19.71
CA PRO A 315 18.33 -10.84 19.74
C PRO A 315 19.13 -10.19 20.87
N GLN A 316 20.20 -9.48 20.52
CA GLN A 316 21.09 -8.81 21.47
C GLN A 316 21.25 -7.31 21.20
N SER A 317 21.09 -6.86 19.95
CA SER A 317 21.30 -5.46 19.58
C SER A 317 20.06 -4.61 19.88
N PHE A 318 20.22 -3.51 20.61
CA PHE A 318 19.11 -2.60 20.89
C PHE A 318 18.82 -1.68 19.70
N ALA A 319 17.54 -1.48 19.41
CA ALA A 319 17.07 -0.50 18.45
C ALA A 319 15.86 0.28 19.00
N PRO A 320 15.77 1.60 18.74
CA PRO A 320 14.55 2.34 19.00
C PRO A 320 13.44 1.89 18.03
N THR A 321 12.21 1.87 18.50
CA THR A 321 11.04 1.68 17.65
C THR A 321 10.66 2.97 16.91
N ASP A 322 9.85 2.86 15.85
CA ASP A 322 9.30 4.02 15.13
C ASP A 322 8.48 4.94 16.05
N ILE A 323 7.79 4.37 17.05
CA ILE A 323 7.02 5.13 18.05
C ILE A 323 7.96 5.99 18.90
N LEU A 324 9.06 5.42 19.38
CA LEU A 324 10.05 6.16 20.16
C LEU A 324 10.70 7.28 19.33
N ILE A 325 10.98 7.02 18.05
CA ILE A 325 11.47 8.04 17.12
C ILE A 325 10.43 9.14 16.94
N PHE A 326 9.17 8.80 16.70
CA PHE A 326 8.09 9.77 16.54
C PHE A 326 7.90 10.65 17.78
N ILE A 327 7.83 10.06 18.97
CA ILE A 327 7.75 10.80 20.24
C ILE A 327 8.94 11.76 20.34
N SER A 328 10.15 11.28 20.06
CA SER A 328 11.36 12.12 20.11
C SER A 328 11.28 13.30 19.14
N VAL A 329 10.82 13.09 17.91
CA VAL A 329 10.64 14.16 16.90
C VAL A 329 9.59 15.18 17.35
N VAL A 330 8.45 14.71 17.87
CA VAL A 330 7.38 15.59 18.37
C VAL A 330 7.87 16.41 19.56
N THR A 331 8.53 15.78 20.53
CA THR A 331 9.09 16.46 21.70
C THR A 331 10.12 17.51 21.31
N LEU A 332 11.05 17.17 20.41
CA LEU A 332 12.05 18.13 19.90
C LEU A 332 11.40 19.31 19.18
N SER A 333 10.32 19.05 18.41
CA SER A 333 9.57 20.10 17.72
C SER A 333 8.86 21.03 18.70
N ILE A 334 8.28 20.51 19.78
CA ILE A 334 7.63 21.31 20.84
C ILE A 334 8.68 22.17 21.56
N ILE A 335 9.81 21.58 21.96
CA ILE A 335 10.91 22.31 22.62
C ILE A 335 11.43 23.42 21.71
N GLY A 336 11.70 23.12 20.44
CA GLY A 336 12.12 24.11 19.45
C GLY A 336 11.13 25.27 19.31
N GLY A 337 9.82 24.96 19.24
CA GLY A 337 8.76 25.96 19.21
C GLY A 337 8.76 26.87 20.45
N ILE A 338 8.92 26.31 21.65
CA ILE A 338 9.00 27.06 22.90
C ILE A 338 10.23 28.01 22.90
N VAL A 339 11.38 27.53 22.43
CA VAL A 339 12.61 28.34 22.35
C VAL A 339 12.43 29.49 21.36
N VAL A 340 11.85 29.25 20.19
CA VAL A 340 11.59 30.30 19.18
C VAL A 340 10.61 31.35 19.72
N VAL A 341 9.50 30.93 20.33
CA VAL A 341 8.50 31.86 20.91
C VAL A 341 9.13 32.70 22.03
N SER A 342 9.95 32.08 22.87
CA SER A 342 10.67 32.78 23.95
C SER A 342 11.69 33.77 23.39
N GLY A 343 12.44 33.39 22.35
CA GLY A 343 13.37 34.29 21.63
C GLY A 343 12.67 35.48 20.99
N ILE A 344 11.53 35.28 20.33
CA ILE A 344 10.70 36.35 19.76
C ILE A 344 10.22 37.31 20.85
N ARG A 345 9.77 36.79 22.01
CA ARG A 345 9.35 37.63 23.14
C ARG A 345 10.49 38.49 23.68
N VAL A 346 11.70 37.94 23.78
CA VAL A 346 12.90 38.67 24.23
C VAL A 346 13.29 39.77 23.24
N VAL A 347 13.30 39.47 21.94
CA VAL A 347 13.59 40.45 20.88
C VAL A 347 12.54 41.56 20.86
N TYR A 348 11.26 41.21 20.91
CA TYR A 348 10.16 42.19 20.94
C TYR A 348 10.23 43.10 22.18
N ALA A 349 10.53 42.53 23.36
CA ALA A 349 10.74 43.32 24.57
C ALA A 349 11.94 44.27 24.45
N SER A 350 13.02 43.85 23.80
CA SER A 350 14.20 44.69 23.55
C SER A 350 13.93 45.83 22.57
N ILE A 351 13.14 45.59 21.52
CA ILE A 351 12.73 46.63 20.55
C ILE A 351 11.88 47.68 21.27
N LYS A 352 10.85 47.25 22.02
CA LYS A 352 9.94 48.14 22.74
C LYS A 352 10.64 48.95 23.85
N LYS A 353 11.75 48.44 24.40
CA LYS A 353 12.58 49.18 25.37
C LYS A 353 13.41 50.28 24.69
N LYS A 354 13.91 50.05 23.48
CA LYS A 354 14.63 51.06 22.69
C LYS A 354 13.73 52.18 22.18
N GLU A 355 12.46 51.90 21.88
CA GLU A 355 11.48 52.93 21.46
C GLU A 355 11.04 53.86 22.60
N ARG A 356 11.36 53.53 23.87
CA ARG A 356 11.01 54.32 25.07
C ARG A 356 12.18 55.13 25.63
N GLN A 357 13.36 55.01 25.03
CA GLN A 357 14.54 55.82 25.31
C GLN A 357 14.72 56.82 24.19
#